data_AF-A0A5C7USU9-F1
#
_entry.id   AF-A0A5C7USU9-F1
#
_cell.length_a   1.000
_cell.length_b   1.000
_cell.length_c   1.000
_cell.angle_alpha   90.00
_cell.angle_beta   90.00
_cell.angle_gamma   90.00
#
_symmetry.space_group_name_H-M   'P 1'
#
loop_
_entity.id
_entity.type
_entity.pdbx_description
1 polymer ?
#
loop_
_entity_poly.entity_id
_entity_poly.type
_entity_poly.pdbx_seq_one_letter_code
_entity_poly.pdbx_strand_id
1 'polypeptide(L)' 'VYSWQAVAAPKGLPADIKRRLNGAIVAALNAPDVKPKLLEQGFEIVANTPEQFTAFQAAEFERWRKLIAERRITAD' A
#
# COMPACT_ATOMS: atom_id res chain seq x y z
N VAL A 1 -1.90 12.09 11.18
CA VAL A 1 -1.09 11.51 10.08
C VAL A 1 -1.34 10.01 10.13
N TYR A 2 -1.90 9.41 9.08
CA TYR A 2 -2.07 7.96 9.01
C TYR A 2 -0.88 7.36 8.29
N SER A 3 -0.29 6.32 8.86
CA SER A 3 0.69 5.48 8.17
C SER A 3 -0.04 4.41 7.37
N TRP A 4 0.57 3.98 6.27
CA TRP A 4 0.01 2.96 5.39
C TRP A 4 1.04 1.88 5.10
N GLN A 5 0.52 0.67 4.93
CA GLN A 5 1.29 -0.54 4.68
C GLN A 5 0.91 -1.04 3.29
N ALA A 6 1.87 -1.55 2.53
CA ALA A 6 1.65 -1.98 1.16
C ALA A 6 2.53 -3.17 0.76
N VAL A 7 2.12 -3.85 -0.30
CA VAL A 7 2.90 -4.90 -0.95
C VAL A 7 3.43 -4.38 -2.28
N ALA A 8 4.72 -4.53 -2.52
CA ALA A 8 5.39 -4.17 -3.77
C ALA A 8 5.96 -5.41 -4.46
N ALA A 9 6.10 -5.34 -5.78
CA ALA A 9 6.70 -6.38 -6.60
C ALA A 9 7.67 -5.76 -7.61
N PRO A 10 8.61 -6.53 -8.19
CA PRO A 10 9.58 -6.01 -9.16
C PRO A 10 8.94 -5.33 -10.37
N LYS A 11 9.65 -4.33 -10.91
CA LYS A 11 9.27 -3.68 -12.17
C LYS A 11 9.26 -4.72 -13.30
N GLY A 12 8.26 -4.62 -14.18
CA GLY A 12 8.12 -5.53 -15.33
C GLY A 12 7.37 -6.83 -15.03
N LEU A 13 6.78 -6.96 -13.84
CA LEU A 13 5.94 -8.11 -13.52
C LEU A 13 4.84 -8.32 -14.58
N PRO A 14 4.72 -9.52 -15.17
CA PRO A 14 3.67 -9.83 -16.13
C PRO A 14 2.27 -9.54 -15.58
N ALA A 15 1.37 -9.06 -16.44
CA ALA A 15 0.06 -8.56 -16.03
C ALA A 15 -0.82 -9.67 -15.41
N ASP A 16 -0.73 -10.89 -15.91
CA ASP A 16 -1.40 -12.07 -15.37
C ASP A 16 -0.92 -12.43 -13.96
N ILE A 17 0.40 -12.40 -13.73
CA ILE A 17 0.98 -12.64 -12.41
C ILE A 17 0.58 -11.52 -11.43
N LYS A 18 0.59 -10.26 -11.89
CA LYS A 18 0.12 -9.12 -11.07
C LYS A 18 -1.33 -9.31 -10.62
N ARG A 19 -2.23 -9.68 -11.54
CA ARG A 19 -3.64 -9.94 -11.21
C ARG A 19 -3.79 -11.10 -10.22
N ARG A 20 -3.06 -12.20 -10.44
CA ARG A 20 -3.12 -13.37 -9.55
C ARG A 20 -2.63 -13.04 -8.14
N LEU A 21 -1.52 -12.30 -8.02
CA LEU A 21 -1.00 -11.86 -6.73
C LEU A 21 -1.97 -10.91 -6.01
N ASN A 22 -2.51 -9.91 -6.72
CA ASN A 22 -3.49 -9.00 -6.12
C ASN A 22 -4.71 -9.77 -5.61
N GLY A 23 -5.28 -10.68 -6.42
CA GLY A 23 -6.41 -11.50 -6.00
C GLY A 23 -6.11 -12.35 -4.76
N ALA A 24 -4.94 -13.00 -4.71
CA ALA A 24 -4.53 -13.79 -3.55
C ALA A 24 -4.33 -12.93 -2.28
N ILE A 25 -3.75 -11.74 -2.41
CA ILE A 25 -3.56 -10.80 -1.29
C ILE A 25 -4.90 -10.30 -0.77
N VAL A 26 -5.82 -9.90 -1.66
CA VAL A 26 -7.16 -9.44 -1.27
C VAL A 26 -7.94 -10.57 -0.56
N ALA A 27 -7.85 -11.80 -1.06
CA ALA A 27 -8.46 -12.96 -0.42
C ALA A 27 -7.85 -13.21 0.97
N ALA A 28 -6.53 -13.17 1.12
CA ALA A 28 -5.85 -13.37 2.39
C ALA A 28 -6.21 -12.28 3.42
N LEU A 29 -6.26 -11.01 3.02
CA LEU A 29 -6.65 -9.90 3.90
C LEU A 29 -8.10 -10.04 4.39
N ASN A 30 -8.98 -10.68 3.61
CA ASN A 30 -10.38 -10.90 3.97
C ASN A 30 -10.65 -12.30 4.57
N ALA A 31 -9.62 -13.11 4.78
CA ALA A 31 -9.77 -14.42 5.39
C ALA A 31 -10.31 -14.28 6.84
N PRO A 32 -11.19 -15.19 7.28
CA PRO A 32 -11.89 -15.07 8.57
C PRO A 32 -10.95 -15.11 9.78
N ASP A 33 -9.77 -15.69 9.64
CA ASP A 33 -8.72 -15.79 10.66
C ASP A 33 -7.67 -14.67 10.59
N VAL A 34 -7.70 -13.84 9.54
CA VAL A 34 -6.77 -12.72 9.30
C VAL A 34 -7.45 -11.38 9.56
N LYS A 35 -8.61 -11.13 8.95
CA LYS A 35 -9.30 -9.84 9.01
C LYS A 35 -9.55 -9.37 10.45
N PRO A 36 -10.11 -10.18 11.37
CA PRO A 36 -10.36 -9.74 12.73
C PRO A 36 -9.08 -9.31 13.45
N LYS A 37 -7.98 -10.05 13.27
CA LYS A 37 -6.69 -9.75 13.92
C LYS A 37 -6.12 -8.41 13.47
N LEU A 38 -6.23 -8.08 12.18
CA LEU A 38 -5.79 -6.79 11.66
C LEU A 38 -6.66 -5.64 12.19
N LEU A 39 -7.99 -5.83 12.23
CA LEU A 39 -8.91 -4.83 12.76
C LEU A 39 -8.69 -4.60 14.27
N GLU A 40 -8.44 -5.66 15.05
CA GLU A 40 -8.09 -5.58 16.48
C GLU A 40 -6.78 -4.81 16.72
N GLN A 41 -5.83 -4.87 15.78
CA GLN A 41 -4.59 -4.08 15.81
C GLN A 41 -4.80 -2.62 15.34
N GLY A 42 -6.02 -2.22 14.99
CA GLY A 42 -6.36 -0.87 14.55
C GLY A 42 -6.07 -0.60 13.07
N PHE A 43 -5.84 -1.63 12.25
CA PHE A 43 -5.71 -1.45 10.80
C PHE A 43 -7.08 -1.26 10.15
N GLU A 44 -7.09 -0.47 9.09
CA GLU A 44 -8.15 -0.45 8.10
C GLU A 44 -7.75 -1.30 6.90
N ILE A 45 -8.62 -2.20 6.45
CA ILE A 45 -8.37 -3.02 5.26
C ILE A 45 -8.89 -2.29 4.02
N VAL A 46 -7.96 -1.74 3.24
CA VAL A 46 -8.26 -1.01 2.00
C VAL A 46 -8.44 -1.97 0.81
N ALA A 47 -7.51 -2.91 0.63
CA ALA A 47 -7.57 -3.97 -0.40
C ALA A 47 -7.98 -3.47 -1.82
N ASN A 48 -7.41 -2.34 -2.25
CA ASN A 48 -7.72 -1.69 -3.53
C ASN A 48 -6.99 -2.34 -4.73
N THR A 49 -7.21 -1.81 -5.94
CA THR A 49 -6.52 -2.31 -7.14
C THR A 49 -5.05 -1.86 -7.21
N PRO A 50 -4.18 -2.57 -7.95
CA PRO A 50 -2.79 -2.15 -8.15
C PRO A 50 -2.66 -0.74 -8.75
N GLU A 51 -3.58 -0.36 -9.62
CA GLU A 51 -3.61 0.96 -10.27
C GLU A 51 -3.98 2.06 -9.26
N GLN A 52 -4.99 1.80 -8.42
CA GLN A 52 -5.39 2.71 -7.35
C GLN A 52 -4.25 2.90 -6.34
N PHE A 53 -3.57 1.82 -5.96
CA PHE A 53 -2.42 1.92 -5.07
C PHE A 53 -1.25 2.68 -5.71
N THR A 54 -0.98 2.47 -7.01
CA THR A 54 0.07 3.20 -7.74
C THR A 54 -0.20 4.71 -7.73
N ALA A 55 -1.45 5.12 -7.97
CA ALA A 55 -1.85 6.52 -7.92
C ALA A 55 -1.70 7.11 -6.51
N PHE A 56 -2.12 6.37 -5.47
CA PHE A 56 -1.98 6.78 -4.07
C PHE A 56 -0.50 6.95 -3.67
N GLN A 57 0.36 5.99 -4.02
CA GLN A 57 1.79 6.05 -3.73
C GLN A 57 2.44 7.29 -4.36
N ALA A 58 2.10 7.61 -5.62
CA ALA A 58 2.63 8.79 -6.30
C ALA A 58 2.19 10.10 -5.61
N ALA A 59 0.92 10.18 -5.18
CA ALA A 59 0.41 11.34 -4.46
C ALA A 59 1.07 11.51 -3.08
N GLU A 60 1.26 10.42 -2.33
CA GLU A 60 1.95 10.45 -1.04
C GLU A 60 3.42 10.85 -1.21
N PHE A 61 4.09 10.28 -2.22
CA PHE A 61 5.47 10.66 -2.54
C PHE A 61 5.60 12.16 -2.79
N GLU A 62 4.75 12.73 -3.65
CA GLU A 62 4.77 14.17 -3.94
C GLU A 62 4.47 15.03 -2.71
N ARG A 63 3.49 14.63 -1.90
CA ARG A 63 3.13 15.32 -0.65
C ARG A 63 4.32 15.38 0.31
N TRP A 64 4.98 14.24 0.53
CA TRP A 64 6.11 14.15 1.46
C TRP A 64 7.38 14.81 0.90
N ARG A 65 7.65 14.65 -0.41
CA ARG A 65 8.76 15.33 -1.10
C ARG A 65 8.67 16.85 -0.93
N LYS A 66 7.48 17.42 -1.14
CA LYS A 66 7.25 18.86 -0.97
C LYS A 66 7.52 19.30 0.47
N LEU A 67 6.97 18.58 1.45
CA LEU A 67 7.17 18.90 2.87
C LEU A 67 8.66 18.86 3.26
N ILE A 68 9.38 17.82 2.85
CA ILE A 68 10.81 17.63 3.14
C ILE A 68 11.62 18.80 2.59
N ALA A 69 11.37 19.18 1.33
CA ALA A 69 12.08 20.28 0.68
C ALA A 69 11.79 21.64 1.35
N GLU A 70 10.52 21.95 1.63
CA GLU A 70 10.11 23.21 2.27
C GLU A 70 10.67 23.37 3.68
N ARG A 71 10.78 22.26 4.42
CA ARG A 71 11.25 22.24 5.81
C ARG A 71 12.74 21.96 5.94
N ARG A 72 13.45 21.75 4.82
CA ARG A 72 14.88 21.39 4.79
C ARG A 72 15.19 20.20 5.71
N ILE A 73 14.29 19.22 5.74
CA ILE A 73 14.46 18.00 6.52
C ILE A 73 15.53 17.15 5.82
N THR A 74 16.51 16.67 6.59
CA THR A 74 17.54 15.75 6.11
C THR A 74 17.42 14.45 6.87
N ALA A 75 17.74 13.34 6.20
CA ALA A 75 18.06 12.09 6.88
C ALA A 75 19.56 12.11 7.20
N ASP A 76 19.94 11.46 8.30
CA ASP A 76 21.34 11.28 8.70
C ASP A 76 22.15 10.49 7.66
#